data_AF-A0A920B9C5-F1
#
_entry.id   AF-A0A920B9C5-F1
#
_cell.length_a   1.000
_cell.length_b   1.000
_cell.length_c   1.000
_cell.angle_alpha   90.00
_cell.angle_beta   90.00
_cell.angle_gamma   90.00
#
_symmetry.space_group_name_H-M   'P 1'
#
loop_
_entity.id
_entity.type
_entity.pdbx_description
1 polymer ?
#
loop_
_entity_poly.entity_id
_entity_poly.type
_entity_poly.pdbx_seq_one_letter_code
_entity_poly.pdbx_strand_id
1 'polypeptide(L)'
;MLQLRLNNILAKTKIGDTCFFGPELEFFVFDDVRYQSTPNSSFYQVDSEEAEWNSGEDEVPNTGHKIRYKEGYFPLSPLDTYQDIRSDMVKVMQECGLTCRVSSS
;
A
#
# COMPACT_ATOMS: atom_id res chain seq x y z
N MET A 1 10.35 14.80 -14.30
CA MET A 1 10.47 14.94 -15.77
C MET A 1 9.11 15.15 -16.46
N LEU A 2 8.06 14.41 -16.10
CA LEU A 2 6.73 14.52 -16.74
C LEU A 2 6.01 15.86 -16.49
N GLN A 3 5.99 16.34 -15.24
CA GLN A 3 5.36 17.61 -14.87
C GLN A 3 5.96 18.83 -15.60
N LEU A 4 7.29 18.88 -15.71
CA LEU A 4 8.02 19.92 -16.45
C LEU A 4 7.61 19.96 -17.94
N ARG A 5 7.41 18.79 -18.56
CA ARG A 5 6.93 18.72 -19.95
C ARG A 5 5.49 19.23 -20.05
N LEU A 6 4.63 18.89 -19.10
CA LEU A 6 3.23 19.32 -19.11
C LEU A 6 3.10 20.83 -18.93
N ASN A 7 3.81 21.42 -17.96
CA ASN A 7 3.80 22.87 -17.74
C ASN A 7 4.22 23.64 -18.99
N ASN A 8 5.25 23.16 -19.71
CA ASN A 8 5.68 23.75 -20.98
C ASN A 8 4.60 23.69 -22.08
N ILE A 9 3.80 22.62 -22.12
CA ILE A 9 2.71 22.49 -23.09
C ILE A 9 1.56 23.44 -22.72
N LEU A 10 1.16 23.47 -21.44
CA LEU A 10 0.09 24.32 -20.94
C LEU A 10 0.37 25.82 -21.16
N ALA A 11 1.62 26.24 -20.93
CA ALA A 11 2.06 27.61 -21.17
C ALA A 11 2.02 27.96 -22.69
N LYS A 12 2.42 27.02 -23.56
CA LYS A 12 2.37 27.20 -25.03
C LYS A 12 0.95 27.28 -25.55
N THR A 13 0.02 26.48 -25.01
CA THR A 13 -1.38 26.48 -25.41
C THR A 13 -2.19 27.58 -24.74
N LYS A 14 -1.60 28.33 -23.79
CA LYS A 14 -2.25 29.38 -22.98
C LYS A 14 -3.46 28.88 -22.19
N ILE A 15 -3.46 27.59 -21.83
CA ILE A 15 -4.53 26.95 -21.06
C ILE A 15 -4.25 27.08 -19.55
N GLY A 16 -2.98 27.21 -19.16
CA GLY A 16 -2.56 27.44 -17.78
C GLY A 16 -1.04 27.40 -17.62
N ASP A 17 -0.57 27.63 -16.40
CA ASP A 17 0.88 27.79 -16.14
C ASP A 17 1.49 26.62 -15.36
N THR A 18 0.74 26.00 -14.45
CA THR A 18 1.24 24.96 -13.56
C THR A 18 0.24 23.82 -13.44
N CYS A 19 0.72 22.60 -13.63
CA CYS A 19 0.00 21.37 -13.35
C CYS A 19 0.43 20.80 -12.00
N PHE A 20 -0.54 20.44 -11.15
CA PHE A 20 -0.33 19.79 -9.87
C PHE A 20 -0.71 18.31 -9.96
N PHE A 21 0.08 17.45 -9.32
CA PHE A 21 -0.18 16.01 -9.22
C PHE A 21 -0.21 15.62 -7.74
N GLY A 22 -1.30 14.96 -7.33
CA GLY A 22 -1.41 14.32 -6.02
C GLY A 22 -1.52 12.82 -6.23
N PRO A 23 -0.41 12.05 -6.17
CA PRO A 23 -0.47 10.61 -6.31
C PRO A 23 -1.01 9.96 -5.03
N GLU A 24 -1.92 9.01 -5.19
CA GLU A 24 -2.35 8.10 -4.14
C GLU A 24 -1.69 6.75 -4.41
N LEU A 25 -0.75 6.35 -3.55
CA LEU A 25 0.03 5.13 -3.71
C LEU A 25 -0.49 4.09 -2.74
N GLU A 26 -1.29 3.16 -3.24
CA GLU A 26 -1.67 1.96 -2.52
C GLU A 26 -0.49 0.99 -2.46
N PHE A 27 -0.33 0.31 -1.32
CA PHE A 27 0.75 -0.66 -1.09
C PHE A 27 0.27 -1.82 -0.23
N PHE A 28 1.03 -2.91 -0.25
CA PHE A 28 0.80 -4.09 0.58
C PHE A 28 1.89 -4.20 1.65
N VAL A 29 1.53 -4.70 2.83
CA VAL A 29 2.44 -5.10 3.89
C VAL A 29 2.38 -6.63 3.99
N PHE A 30 3.53 -7.27 3.87
CA PHE A 30 3.69 -8.73 3.92
C PHE A 30 4.77 -9.09 4.93
N ASP A 31 4.63 -10.25 5.55
CA ASP A 31 5.59 -10.80 6.50
C ASP A 31 6.68 -11.62 5.80
N ASP A 32 6.33 -12.31 4.70
CA ASP A 32 7.25 -13.17 3.96
C ASP A 32 7.06 -13.06 2.45
N VAL A 33 8.17 -13.08 1.70
CA VAL A 33 8.17 -13.06 0.24
C VAL A 33 9.23 -14.02 -0.28
N ARG A 34 8.81 -15.09 -0.94
CA ARG A 34 9.68 -16.11 -1.54
C ARG A 34 9.49 -16.13 -3.04
N TYR A 35 10.57 -16.19 -3.79
CA TYR A 35 10.52 -16.35 -5.25
C TYR A 35 11.75 -17.09 -5.75
N GLN A 36 11.58 -17.82 -6.85
CA GLN A 36 12.68 -18.51 -7.51
C GLN A 36 12.41 -18.54 -9.02
N SER A 37 13.48 -18.39 -9.80
CA SER A 37 13.48 -18.61 -11.24
C SER A 37 14.72 -19.40 -11.61
N THR A 38 14.52 -20.62 -12.09
CA THR A 38 15.56 -21.54 -12.56
C THR A 38 15.15 -22.11 -13.92
N PRO A 39 16.08 -22.67 -14.71
CA PRO A 39 15.76 -23.20 -16.04
C PRO A 39 14.61 -24.22 -16.08
N ASN A 40 14.38 -24.94 -14.97
CA ASN A 40 13.37 -26.00 -14.86
C ASN A 40 12.23 -25.69 -13.88
N SER A 41 12.25 -24.57 -13.16
CA SER A 41 11.16 -24.18 -12.25
C SER A 41 11.09 -22.67 -12.00
N SER A 42 9.89 -22.17 -11.77
CA SER A 42 9.66 -20.80 -11.34
C SER A 42 8.51 -20.76 -10.34
N PHE A 43 8.65 -20.00 -9.27
CA PHE A 43 7.56 -19.75 -8.32
C PHE A 43 7.69 -18.37 -7.66
N TYR A 44 6.58 -17.91 -7.10
CA TYR A 44 6.53 -16.82 -6.14
C TYR A 44 5.49 -17.16 -5.07
N GLN A 45 5.69 -16.65 -3.86
CA GLN A 45 4.81 -16.78 -2.73
C GLN A 45 4.96 -15.52 -1.88
N VAL A 46 3.82 -14.96 -1.46
CA VAL A 46 3.76 -13.88 -0.49
C VAL A 46 2.90 -14.37 0.66
N ASP A 47 3.22 -13.93 1.87
CA ASP A 47 2.48 -14.31 3.06
C ASP A 47 2.30 -13.14 4.03
N SER A 48 1.22 -13.19 4.80
CA SER A 48 0.87 -12.19 5.82
C SER A 48 0.05 -12.85 6.92
N GLU A 49 0.23 -12.42 8.17
CA GLU A 49 -0.59 -12.86 9.30
C GLU A 49 -2.08 -12.59 9.05
N GLU A 50 -2.45 -11.48 8.39
CA GLU A 50 -3.86 -11.15 8.11
C GLU A 50 -4.47 -11.97 6.97
N ALA A 51 -3.68 -12.79 6.27
CA ALA A 51 -4.11 -13.43 5.04
C ALA A 51 -5.17 -14.51 5.24
N GLU A 52 -6.21 -14.49 4.40
CA GLU A 52 -7.32 -15.45 4.45
C GLU A 52 -6.85 -16.91 4.29
N TRP A 53 -5.79 -17.15 3.50
CA TRP A 53 -5.26 -18.50 3.27
C TRP A 53 -4.63 -19.11 4.53
N ASN A 54 -4.30 -18.32 5.55
CA ASN A 54 -3.79 -18.79 6.85
C ASN A 54 -4.90 -19.08 7.87
N SER A 55 -6.17 -18.97 7.49
CA SER A 55 -7.31 -19.22 8.40
C SER A 55 -7.34 -20.63 9.01
N GLY A 56 -6.75 -21.63 8.33
CA GLY A 56 -6.63 -23.01 8.81
C GLY A 56 -5.26 -23.39 9.34
N GLU A 57 -4.30 -22.47 9.38
CA GLU A 57 -2.94 -22.74 9.86
C GLU A 57 -2.90 -22.88 11.39
N ASP A 58 -2.00 -23.76 11.87
CA ASP A 58 -1.77 -24.00 13.31
C ASP A 58 -0.86 -22.90 13.89
N GLU A 59 -1.29 -21.66 13.76
CA GLU A 59 -0.64 -20.50 14.36
C GLU A 59 -0.93 -20.45 15.87
N VAL A 60 0.05 -20.00 16.66
CA VAL A 60 -0.09 -19.87 18.11
C VAL A 60 0.12 -18.41 18.53
N PRO A 61 -0.95 -17.63 18.81
CA PRO A 61 -2.37 -17.97 18.68
C PRO A 61 -2.98 -17.59 17.32
N ASN A 62 -3.67 -18.52 16.66
CA ASN A 62 -4.59 -18.19 15.57
C ASN A 62 -5.83 -17.49 16.16
N THR A 63 -5.91 -16.18 15.98
CA THR A 63 -7.01 -15.35 16.52
C THR A 63 -8.31 -15.46 15.72
N GLY A 64 -8.26 -16.06 14.52
CA GLY A 64 -9.41 -16.18 13.62
C GLY A 64 -9.86 -14.87 12.95
N HIS A 65 -9.20 -13.74 13.23
CA HIS A 65 -9.52 -12.42 12.66
C HIS A 65 -8.82 -12.17 11.31
N LYS A 66 -8.84 -13.16 10.41
CA LYS A 66 -8.25 -13.04 9.07
C LYS A 66 -9.13 -12.19 8.16
N ILE A 67 -8.52 -11.31 7.37
CA ILE A 67 -9.24 -10.41 6.45
C ILE A 67 -9.58 -11.17 5.17
N ARG A 68 -10.87 -11.23 4.82
CA ARG A 68 -11.30 -11.87 3.59
C ARG A 68 -10.97 -11.05 2.34
N TYR A 69 -10.88 -11.72 1.21
CA TYR A 69 -10.68 -11.06 -0.08
C TYR A 69 -11.69 -9.93 -0.30
N LYS A 70 -11.17 -8.73 -0.59
CA LYS A 70 -11.94 -7.50 -0.84
C LYS A 70 -12.71 -6.93 0.37
N GLU A 71 -12.53 -7.49 1.57
CA GLU A 71 -13.15 -6.99 2.81
C GLU A 71 -12.17 -6.19 3.69
N GLY A 72 -10.95 -5.92 3.20
CA GLY A 72 -9.93 -5.14 3.91
C GLY A 72 -10.07 -3.62 3.85
N TYR A 73 -11.16 -3.10 3.29
CA TYR A 73 -11.37 -1.65 3.18
C TYR A 73 -11.90 -1.08 4.51
N PHE A 74 -10.97 -0.64 5.37
CA PHE A 74 -11.21 -0.05 6.68
C PHE A 74 -12.00 -0.90 7.70
N PRO A 75 -11.60 -2.17 7.97
CA PRO A 75 -12.11 -2.89 9.12
C PRO A 75 -11.62 -2.25 10.42
N LEU A 76 -12.40 -2.40 11.49
CA LEU A 76 -11.96 -2.00 12.83
C LEU A 76 -11.10 -3.11 13.45
N SER A 77 -10.18 -2.74 14.34
CA SER A 77 -9.49 -3.72 15.19
C SER A 77 -10.51 -4.59 15.93
N PRO A 78 -10.27 -5.91 16.08
CA PRO A 78 -8.99 -6.61 15.91
C PRO A 78 -8.70 -7.14 14.49
N LEU A 79 -9.57 -6.90 13.50
CA LEU A 79 -9.34 -7.35 12.12
C LEU A 79 -8.22 -6.56 11.43
N ASP A 80 -8.07 -5.28 11.78
CA ASP A 80 -6.98 -4.43 11.32
C ASP A 80 -5.84 -4.44 12.35
N THR A 81 -4.78 -5.18 12.03
CA THR A 81 -3.57 -5.31 12.85
C THR A 81 -2.53 -4.24 12.51
N TYR A 82 -2.63 -3.61 11.35
CA TYR A 82 -1.64 -2.66 10.83
C TYR A 82 -1.91 -1.18 11.17
N GLN A 83 -2.88 -0.88 12.01
CA GLN A 83 -3.20 0.51 12.37
C GLN A 83 -2.00 1.26 12.99
N ASP A 84 -1.24 0.60 13.87
CA ASP A 84 -0.09 1.22 14.55
C ASP A 84 1.05 1.49 13.56
N ILE A 85 1.42 0.51 12.74
CA ILE A 85 2.49 0.69 11.75
C ILE A 85 2.12 1.75 10.71
N ARG A 86 0.86 1.83 10.28
CA ARG A 86 0.41 2.90 9.37
C ARG A 86 0.51 4.27 10.02
N SER A 87 0.22 4.38 11.31
CA SER A 87 0.39 5.62 12.07
C SER A 87 1.86 6.03 12.13
N ASP A 88 2.77 5.08 12.32
CA ASP A 88 4.21 5.34 12.35
C ASP A 88 4.77 5.69 10.97
N MET A 89 4.29 5.05 9.90
CA MET A 89 4.60 5.43 8.52
C MET A 89 4.26 6.91 8.25
N VAL A 90 3.08 7.37 8.70
CA VAL A 90 2.67 8.78 8.54
C VAL A 90 3.61 9.72 9.30
N LYS A 91 4.01 9.38 10.54
CA LYS A 91 4.96 10.19 11.32
C LYS A 91 6.30 10.34 10.59
N VAL A 92 6.86 9.23 10.10
CA VAL A 92 8.14 9.24 9.36
C VAL A 92 8.01 10.05 8.06
N MET A 93 6.90 9.94 7.34
CA MET A 93 6.67 10.76 6.15
C MET A 93 6.61 12.25 6.49
N GLN A 94 5.99 12.63 7.60
CA GLN A 94 5.96 14.01 8.09
C GLN A 94 7.35 14.51 8.47
N GLU A 95 8.18 13.69 9.12
CA GLU A 95 9.58 14.01 9.43
C GLU A 95 10.42 14.22 8.16
N CYS A 96 10.13 13.47 7.10
CA CYS A 96 10.72 13.67 5.77
C CYS A 96 10.18 14.90 5.02
N GLY A 97 9.27 15.69 5.61
CA GLY A 97 8.70 16.89 5.03
C GLY A 97 7.52 16.65 4.08
N LEU A 98 6.93 15.44 4.08
CA LEU A 98 5.74 15.14 3.29
C LEU A 98 4.48 15.52 4.07
N THR A 99 3.52 16.15 3.38
CA THR A 99 2.18 16.39 3.95
C THR A 99 1.28 15.21 3.60
N CYS A 100 1.07 14.31 4.56
CA CYS A 100 0.15 13.18 4.41
C CYS A 100 -1.29 13.62 4.62
N ARG A 101 -2.19 13.22 3.72
CA ARG A 101 -3.64 13.39 3.85
C ARG A 101 -4.32 12.11 3.40
N VAL A 102 -5.44 11.78 4.03
CA VAL A 102 -6.37 10.78 3.50
C VAL A 102 -7.30 11.51 2.53
N SER A 103 -7.57 10.91 1.36
CA SER A 103 -8.57 11.47 0.45
C SER A 103 -9.94 11.37 1.10
N SER A 104 -10.50 12.52 1.48
CA SER A 104 -11.90 12.61 1.87
C SER A 104 -12.74 12.51 0.61
N SER A 105 -13.38 11.36 0.40
CA SER A 105 -14.47 11.20 -0.58
C SER A 105 -15.63 12.14 -0.27
#